data_AF-A0A7C3CFZ4-F1
#
_entry.id   AF-A0A7C3CFZ4-F1
#
_cell.length_a   1.000
_cell.length_b   1.000
_cell.length_c   1.000
_cell.angle_alpha   90.00
_cell.angle_beta   90.00
_cell.angle_gamma   90.00
#
_symmetry.space_group_name_H-M   'P 1'
#
loop_
_entity.id
_entity.type
_entity.pdbx_description
1 polymer ?
#
loop_
_entity_poly.entity_id
_entity_poly.type
_entity_poly.pdbx_seq_one_letter_code
_entity_poly.pdbx_strand_id
1 'polypeptide(L)'
;MDSGMVRKIEKAKRYAQERDRLRFEGLKVTFQGANNPHVVTFEQGQWHCDCDFFQMRGRCSHTMALEYIFEECRLTLAEEA
;
A
#
# COMPACT_ATOMS: atom_id res chain seq x y z
N MET A 1 -32.65 0.02 -5.32
CA MET A 1 -31.25 0.35 -4.98
C MET A 1 -31.21 0.66 -3.50
N ASP A 2 -30.40 -0.05 -2.71
CA ASP A 2 -30.32 0.19 -1.26
C ASP A 2 -29.71 1.58 -1.01
N SER A 3 -30.55 2.54 -0.62
CA SER A 3 -30.15 3.93 -0.39
C SER A 3 -29.04 4.06 0.67
N GLY A 4 -28.91 3.06 1.55
CA GLY A 4 -27.85 2.95 2.53
C GLY A 4 -26.49 2.58 1.94
N MET A 5 -26.43 1.82 0.84
CA MET A 5 -25.18 1.50 0.14
C MET A 5 -24.70 2.68 -0.69
N VAL A 6 -25.61 3.37 -1.38
CA VAL A 6 -25.27 4.57 -2.17
C VAL A 6 -24.59 5.63 -1.28
N ARG A 7 -25.16 5.93 -0.11
CA ARG A 7 -24.54 6.87 0.85
C ARG A 7 -23.17 6.42 1.35
N LYS A 8 -22.91 5.12 1.46
CA LYS A 8 -21.59 4.60 1.89
C LYS A 8 -20.55 4.77 0.78
N ILE A 9 -20.94 4.53 -0.46
CA ILE A 9 -20.07 4.74 -1.63
C ILE A 9 -19.66 6.21 -1.72
N GLU A 10 -20.61 7.14 -1.62
CA GLU A 10 -20.32 8.58 -1.62
C GLU A 10 -19.38 9.00 -0.47
N LYS A 11 -19.60 8.46 0.74
CA LYS A 11 -18.68 8.69 1.87
C LYS A 11 -17.29 8.13 1.60
N ALA A 12 -17.17 6.96 0.99
CA ALA A 12 -15.88 6.36 0.66
C ALA A 12 -15.10 7.22 -0.33
N LYS A 13 -15.75 7.71 -1.40
CA LYS A 13 -15.14 8.67 -2.35
C LYS A 13 -14.64 9.92 -1.65
N ARG A 14 -15.45 10.50 -0.75
CA ARG A 14 -15.04 11.66 0.04
C ARG A 14 -13.84 11.36 0.95
N TYR A 15 -13.84 10.23 1.67
CA TYR A 15 -12.74 9.87 2.56
C TYR A 15 -11.43 9.58 1.83
N ALA A 16 -11.48 9.20 0.55
CA ALA A 16 -10.28 9.08 -0.28
C ALA A 16 -9.58 10.43 -0.54
N GLN A 17 -10.32 11.55 -0.49
CA GLN A 17 -9.79 12.91 -0.65
C GLN A 17 -9.36 13.56 0.68
N GLU A 18 -9.99 13.17 1.80
CA GLU A 18 -9.67 13.65 3.16
C GLU A 18 -8.48 12.88 3.77
N ARG A 19 -7.31 12.95 3.11
CA ARG A 19 -6.12 12.14 3.43
C ARG A 19 -5.55 12.40 4.84
N ASP A 20 -5.75 13.58 5.40
CA ASP A 20 -5.37 13.94 6.77
C ASP A 20 -6.04 13.07 7.83
N ARG A 21 -7.19 12.46 7.50
CA ARG A 21 -7.92 11.53 8.36
C ARG A 21 -7.34 10.12 8.34
N LEU A 22 -6.45 9.82 7.40
CA LEU A 22 -5.91 8.50 7.17
C LEU A 22 -4.49 8.44 7.73
N ARG A 23 -4.26 7.52 8.65
CA ARG A 23 -2.93 7.18 9.13
C ARG A 23 -2.61 5.75 8.76
N PHE A 24 -1.45 5.57 8.15
CA PHE A 24 -0.90 4.27 7.87
C PHE A 24 -0.06 3.83 9.07
N GLU A 25 -0.59 2.90 9.87
CA GLU A 25 0.12 2.39 11.06
C GLU A 25 1.18 1.37 10.69
N GLY A 26 0.92 0.57 9.65
CA GLY A 26 1.91 -0.32 9.07
C GLY A 26 1.33 -1.24 8.00
N LEU A 27 2.23 -1.98 7.37
CA LEU A 27 1.93 -2.99 6.35
C LEU A 27 2.66 -4.28 6.68
N LYS A 28 2.03 -5.42 6.40
CA LYS A 28 2.70 -6.70 6.28
C LYS A 28 2.21 -7.42 5.03
N VAL A 29 3.14 -7.78 4.15
CA VAL A 29 2.87 -8.47 2.90
C VAL A 29 3.75 -9.71 2.83
N THR A 30 3.16 -10.83 2.40
CA THR A 30 3.93 -11.99 1.95
C THR A 30 4.09 -11.88 0.44
N PHE A 31 5.30 -11.60 0.00
CA PHE A 31 5.69 -11.54 -1.40
C PHE A 31 6.08 -12.93 -1.88
N GLN A 32 5.39 -13.48 -2.87
CA GLN A 32 5.77 -14.75 -3.49
C GLN A 32 6.90 -14.53 -4.48
N GLY A 33 8.14 -14.67 -4.01
CA GLY A 33 9.32 -14.58 -4.85
C GLY A 33 9.47 -15.80 -5.75
N ALA A 34 10.33 -15.70 -6.77
CA ALA A 34 10.57 -16.79 -7.71
C ALA A 34 11.17 -18.05 -7.04
N ASN A 35 11.99 -17.84 -5.99
CA ASN A 35 12.66 -18.93 -5.28
C ASN A 35 11.93 -19.28 -3.97
N ASN A 36 11.55 -18.26 -3.19
CA ASN A 36 10.94 -18.41 -1.88
C ASN A 36 9.98 -17.23 -1.58
N PRO A 37 8.99 -17.44 -0.69
CA PRO A 37 8.22 -16.34 -0.13
C PRO A 37 9.10 -15.44 0.74
N HIS A 38 8.80 -14.15 0.72
CA HIS A 38 9.45 -13.12 1.50
C HIS A 38 8.42 -12.30 2.27
N VAL A 39 8.70 -11.99 3.53
CA VAL A 39 7.88 -11.06 4.31
C VAL A 39 8.43 -9.66 4.14
N VAL A 40 7.57 -8.75 3.70
CA VAL A 40 7.83 -7.32 3.61
C VAL A 40 6.96 -6.60 4.63
N THR A 41 7.56 -5.74 5.44
CA THR A 41 6.83 -4.88 6.37
C THR A 41 7.15 -3.41 6.14
N PHE A 42 6.19 -2.56 6.47
CA PHE A 42 6.39 -1.12 6.62
C PHE A 42 5.90 -0.72 8.00
N GLU A 43 6.81 -0.34 8.89
CA GLU A 43 6.48 0.00 10.27
C GLU A 43 7.29 1.22 10.68
N GLN A 44 6.66 2.17 11.39
CA GLN A 44 7.30 3.40 11.87
C GLN A 44 8.02 4.21 10.76
N GLY A 45 7.48 4.19 9.54
CA GLY A 45 8.05 4.90 8.40
C GLY A 45 9.23 4.19 7.71
N GLN A 46 9.52 2.94 8.09
CA GLN A 46 10.66 2.19 7.57
C GLN A 46 10.20 0.91 6.88
N TRP A 47 10.79 0.63 5.72
CA TRP A 47 10.66 -0.64 5.04
C TRP A 47 11.54 -1.70 5.69
N HIS A 48 11.06 -2.94 5.69
CA HIS A 48 11.86 -4.12 5.99
C HIS A 48 11.46 -5.26 5.06
N CYS A 49 12.44 -6.06 4.63
CA CYS A 49 12.20 -7.29 3.92
C CYS A 49 13.18 -8.35 4.40
N ASP A 50 12.70 -9.57 4.62
CA ASP A 50 13.52 -10.69 5.10
C ASP A 50 14.52 -11.25 4.08
N CYS A 51 14.57 -10.71 2.85
CA CYS A 51 15.52 -11.18 1.85
C CYS A 51 16.95 -10.66 2.10
N ASP A 52 17.95 -11.49 1.80
CA ASP A 52 19.37 -11.17 2.03
C ASP A 52 19.80 -9.86 1.37
N PHE A 53 19.29 -9.59 0.17
CA PHE A 53 19.63 -8.36 -0.56
C PHE A 53 19.17 -7.11 0.20
N PHE A 54 17.98 -7.15 0.81
CA PHE A 54 17.49 -6.06 1.64
C PHE A 54 18.37 -5.89 2.89
N GLN A 55 18.72 -6.98 3.57
CA GLN A 55 19.57 -6.92 4.76
C GLN A 55 20.94 -6.26 4.49
N MET A 56 21.47 -6.46 3.28
CA MET A 56 22.74 -5.85 2.87
C MET A 56 22.65 -4.39 2.43
N ARG A 57 21.51 -3.96 1.88
CA ARG A 57 21.39 -2.67 1.15
C ARG A 57 20.30 -1.73 1.64
N GLY A 58 19.42 -2.19 2.53
CA GLY A 58 18.23 -1.46 2.98
C GLY A 58 17.16 -1.26 1.89
N ARG A 59 17.27 -1.95 0.76
CA ARG A 59 16.30 -1.91 -0.35
C ARG A 59 16.40 -3.17 -1.20
N CYS A 60 15.29 -3.67 -1.72
CA CYS A 60 15.27 -4.81 -2.63
C CYS A 60 14.13 -4.69 -3.65
N SER A 61 14.07 -5.60 -4.62
CA SER A 61 12.99 -5.67 -5.61
C SER A 61 11.59 -5.77 -4.97
N HIS A 62 11.46 -6.42 -3.81
CA HIS A 62 10.17 -6.57 -3.11
C HIS A 62 9.66 -5.23 -2.56
N THR A 63 10.51 -4.48 -1.85
CA THR A 63 10.13 -3.15 -1.33
C THR A 63 9.91 -2.18 -2.49
N MET A 64 10.74 -2.24 -3.53
CA MET A 64 10.56 -1.43 -4.74
C MET A 64 9.24 -1.72 -5.45
N ALA A 65 8.83 -2.98 -5.57
CA ALA A 65 7.56 -3.35 -6.16
C ALA A 65 6.37 -2.74 -5.39
N LEU A 66 6.42 -2.75 -4.05
CA LEU A 66 5.38 -2.12 -3.22
C LEU A 66 5.39 -0.59 -3.35
N GLU A 67 6.57 0.03 -3.47
CA GLU A 67 6.68 1.46 -3.74
C GLU A 67 5.99 1.84 -5.06
N TYR A 68 6.22 1.06 -6.14
CA TYR A 68 5.55 1.27 -7.43
C TYR A 68 4.03 1.10 -7.34
N ILE A 69 3.55 0.04 -6.67
CA ILE A 69 2.10 -0.19 -6.50
C ILE A 69 1.44 0.97 -5.73
N PHE A 70 2.08 1.48 -4.68
CA PHE A 70 1.53 2.61 -3.93
C PHE A 70 1.59 3.93 -4.69
N GLU A 71 2.56 4.10 -5.59
CA GLU A 71 2.58 5.21 -6.53
C GLU A 71 1.43 5.10 -7.54
N GLU A 72 1.15 3.92 -8.08
CA GLU A 72 -0.01 3.69 -8.97
C GLU A 72 -1.35 3.94 -8.26
N CYS A 73 -1.50 3.48 -7.01
CA CYS A 73 -2.68 3.79 -6.19
C CYS A 73 -2.88 5.30 -5.96
N ARG A 74 -1.80 6.09 -6.00
CA ARG A 74 -1.90 7.56 -5.91
C ARG A 74 -2.48 8.16 -7.19
N LEU A 75 -2.26 7.54 -8.34
CA LEU A 75 -2.74 8.01 -9.65
C LEU A 75 -4.20 7.62 -9.90
N THR A 76 -4.65 6.45 -9.46
CA THR A 76 -6.03 5.97 -9.69
C THR A 76 -7.11 6.74 -8.93
N LEU A 77 -6.76 7.48 -7.86
CA LEU A 77 -7.69 8.38 -7.17
C LEU A 77 -7.87 9.74 -7.88
N ALA A 78 -7.11 10.01 -8.95
CA ALA A 78 -7.16 11.26 -9.71
C ALA A 78 -8.00 11.17 -11.00
N GLU A 79 -8.57 10.01 -11.33
CA GLU A 79 -9.39 9.84 -12.52
C GLU A 79 -10.88 9.84 -12.15
N GLU A 80 -11.48 11.03 -12.13
CA GLU A 80 -12.89 11.33 -12.40
C GLU A 80 -13.03 12.87 -12.38
N ALA A 81 -12.77 13.50 -13.53
CA ALA A 81 -13.06 14.92 -13.81
C ALA A 81 -14.11 15.02 -14.93
#